data_AF-A0A971T612-F1
#
_entry.id   AF-A0A971T612-F1
#
_cell.length_a   1.000
_cell.length_b   1.000
_cell.length_c   1.000
_cell.angle_alpha   90.00
_cell.angle_beta   90.00
_cell.angle_gamma   90.00
#
_symmetry.space_group_name_H-M   'P 1'
#
loop_
_entity.id
_entity.type
_entity.pdbx_description
1 polymer ?
#
loop_
_entity_poly.entity_id
_entity_poly.type
_entity_poly.pdbx_seq_one_letter_code
_entity_poly.pdbx_strand_id
1 'polypeptide(L)'
;QPQAIVSDRYAAYKVPVKSIFPSTQHIRVESFKDDISNNLIESFNHQFKAWYKTKQGFNSYLSANNLISTFVFFYNFVRPHSSLNGHTPAQVAGLNLSKNQKRKYLLVA
;
A
#
# COMPACT_ATOMS: atom_id res chain seq x y z
N GLN A 1 -11.36 5.64 -12.48
CA GLN A 1 -10.28 4.64 -12.68
C GLN A 1 -8.94 5.36 -12.53
N PRO A 2 -7.86 4.69 -12.09
CA PRO A 2 -6.55 5.35 -12.03
C PRO A 2 -6.12 5.80 -13.43
N GLN A 3 -5.46 6.95 -13.54
CA GLN A 3 -4.95 7.42 -14.83
C GLN A 3 -3.82 6.54 -15.34
N ALA A 4 -2.97 6.04 -14.44
CA ALA A 4 -1.89 5.11 -14.75
C ALA A 4 -1.79 4.01 -13.69
N ILE A 5 -1.32 2.83 -14.11
CA ILE A 5 -0.89 1.73 -13.23
C ILE A 5 0.56 1.45 -13.53
N VAL A 6 1.39 1.41 -12.50
CA VAL A 6 2.82 1.11 -12.59
C VAL A 6 3.06 -0.30 -12.06
N SER A 7 3.69 -1.17 -12.85
CA SER A 7 4.10 -2.52 -12.42
C SER A 7 5.50 -2.86 -12.91
N ASP A 8 6.02 -4.01 -12.46
CA ASP A 8 7.20 -4.61 -13.08
C ASP A 8 6.91 -5.11 -14.50
N ARG A 9 7.92 -5.74 -15.12
CA ARG A 9 7.82 -6.30 -16.46
C ARG A 9 7.13 -7.66 -16.52
N TYR A 10 6.59 -8.20 -15.43
CA TYR A 10 6.00 -9.53 -15.44
C TYR A 10 4.83 -9.60 -16.43
N ALA A 11 4.91 -10.55 -17.37
CA ALA A 11 3.99 -10.62 -18.50
C ALA A 11 2.54 -10.85 -18.06
N ALA A 12 2.34 -11.49 -16.90
CA ALA A 12 1.03 -11.77 -16.34
C ALA A 12 0.19 -10.51 -16.06
N TYR A 13 0.81 -9.33 -15.91
CA TYR A 13 0.07 -8.09 -15.66
C TYR A 13 -0.55 -7.47 -16.92
N LYS A 14 -0.07 -7.80 -18.12
CA LYS A 14 -0.51 -7.14 -19.37
C LYS A 14 -2.00 -7.30 -19.64
N VAL A 15 -2.48 -8.56 -19.61
CA VAL A 15 -3.88 -8.89 -19.96
C VAL A 15 -4.84 -8.39 -18.89
N PRO A 16 -4.62 -8.63 -17.58
CA PRO A 16 -5.54 -8.17 -16.54
C PRO A 16 -5.64 -6.65 -16.44
N VAL A 17 -4.54 -5.91 -16.53
CA VAL A 17 -4.59 -4.44 -16.46
C VAL A 17 -5.40 -3.88 -17.62
N LYS A 18 -5.17 -4.35 -18.84
CA LYS A 18 -5.94 -3.92 -20.02
C LYS A 18 -7.42 -4.32 -19.96
N SER A 19 -7.72 -5.51 -19.43
CA SER A 19 -9.09 -6.04 -19.35
C SER A 19 -9.92 -5.33 -18.27
N ILE A 20 -9.33 -5.12 -17.08
CA ILE A 20 -10.02 -4.53 -15.92
C ILE A 20 -10.04 -2.99 -15.99
N PHE A 21 -8.97 -2.38 -16.52
CA PHE A 21 -8.79 -0.93 -16.57
C PHE A 21 -8.47 -0.46 -18.00
N PRO A 22 -9.44 -0.52 -18.92
CA PRO A 22 -9.20 -0.27 -20.35
C PRO A 22 -8.76 1.15 -20.68
N SER A 23 -9.11 2.15 -19.84
CA SER A 23 -8.72 3.55 -20.01
C SER A 23 -7.49 3.97 -19.20
N THR A 24 -6.85 3.03 -18.49
CA THR A 24 -5.66 3.29 -17.68
C THR A 24 -4.38 3.05 -18.49
N GLN A 25 -3.42 3.98 -18.41
CA GLN A 25 -2.09 3.79 -18.96
C GLN A 25 -1.31 2.75 -18.13
N HIS A 26 -0.98 1.61 -18.71
CA HIS A 26 -0.12 0.61 -18.05
C HIS A 26 1.35 0.93 -18.30
N ILE A 27 2.03 1.40 -17.26
CA ILE A 27 3.46 1.72 -17.25
C ILE A 27 4.20 0.51 -16.66
N ARG A 28 5.11 -0.08 -17.45
CA ARG A 28 5.95 -1.20 -17.01
C ARG A 28 7.35 -0.68 -16.81
N VAL A 29 7.82 -0.66 -15.56
CA VAL A 29 9.11 -0.07 -15.20
C VAL A 29 10.23 -0.85 -15.87
N GLU A 30 11.08 -0.13 -16.60
CA GLU A 30 12.10 -0.72 -17.44
C GLU A 30 13.45 -0.79 -16.72
N SER A 31 13.83 0.30 -16.06
CA SER A 31 15.09 0.49 -15.36
C SER A 31 14.87 1.19 -14.03
N PHE A 32 15.75 0.95 -13.06
CA PHE A 32 15.76 1.67 -11.78
C PHE A 32 16.05 3.18 -11.94
N LYS A 33 16.52 3.60 -13.12
CA LYS A 33 16.82 5.00 -13.46
C LYS A 33 15.66 5.73 -14.13
N ASP A 34 14.53 5.07 -14.36
CA ASP A 34 13.38 5.71 -14.98
C ASP A 34 12.73 6.71 -14.02
N ASP A 35 12.19 7.81 -14.55
CA ASP A 35 11.48 8.84 -13.77
C ASP A 35 10.28 8.27 -12.99
N ILE A 36 9.71 7.16 -13.48
CA ILE A 36 8.61 6.42 -12.85
C ILE A 36 9.14 5.06 -12.40
N SER A 37 9.34 4.91 -11.09
CA SER A 37 9.84 3.67 -10.48
C SER A 37 8.76 2.93 -9.67
N ASN A 38 9.03 1.65 -9.40
CA ASN A 38 8.23 0.81 -8.51
C ASN A 38 8.71 0.89 -7.03
N ASN A 39 9.64 1.80 -6.71
CA ASN A 39 10.25 1.92 -5.38
C ASN A 39 9.23 2.08 -4.25
N LEU A 40 8.10 2.74 -4.50
CA LEU A 40 7.04 2.91 -3.50
C LEU A 40 6.45 1.57 -3.05
N ILE A 41 6.09 0.69 -4.01
CA ILE A 41 5.53 -0.62 -3.67
C ILE A 41 6.60 -1.57 -3.14
N GLU A 42 7.85 -1.45 -3.59
CA GLU A 42 8.98 -2.20 -3.03
C GLU A 42 9.24 -1.84 -1.56
N SER A 43 9.24 -0.54 -1.23
CA SER A 43 9.40 -0.05 0.14
C SER A 43 8.27 -0.52 1.06
N PHE A 44 7.02 -0.49 0.57
CA PHE A 44 5.88 -1.06 1.29
C PHE A 44 6.07 -2.55 1.57
N ASN A 45 6.41 -3.33 0.53
CA ASN A 45 6.61 -4.77 0.65
C ASN A 45 7.78 -5.12 1.56
N HIS A 46 8.85 -4.32 1.56
CA HIS A 46 9.98 -4.49 2.46
C HIS A 46 9.57 -4.29 3.93
N GLN A 47 8.84 -3.22 4.23
CA GLN A 47 8.31 -2.97 5.58
C GLN A 47 7.36 -4.08 6.03
N PHE A 48 6.48 -4.54 5.14
CA PHE A 48 5.59 -5.67 5.44
C PHE A 48 6.39 -6.94 5.75
N LYS A 49 7.36 -7.30 4.91
CA LYS A 49 8.21 -8.50 5.12
C LYS A 49 9.01 -8.40 6.42
N ALA A 50 9.58 -7.24 6.74
CA ALA A 50 10.32 -7.04 7.98
C ALA A 50 9.42 -7.25 9.21
N TRP A 51 8.20 -6.69 9.18
CA TRP A 51 7.23 -6.89 10.25
C TRP A 51 6.73 -8.34 10.35
N TYR A 52 6.39 -8.94 9.21
CA TYR A 52 5.89 -10.32 9.10
C TYR A 52 6.92 -11.36 9.57
N LYS A 53 8.20 -11.24 9.19
CA LYS A 53 9.26 -12.19 9.55
C LYS A 53 9.44 -12.37 11.07
N THR A 54 9.02 -11.38 11.87
CA THR A 54 9.05 -11.46 13.33
C THR A 54 7.90 -12.27 13.94
N LYS A 55 6.94 -12.72 13.13
CA LYS A 55 5.74 -13.44 13.58
C LYS A 55 5.89 -14.94 13.31
N GLN A 56 5.28 -15.78 14.15
CA GLN A 56 5.36 -17.25 14.05
C GLN A 56 4.40 -17.83 12.98
N GLY A 57 4.26 -17.17 11.84
CA GLY A 57 3.36 -17.59 10.76
C GLY A 57 1.89 -17.25 11.00
N PHE A 58 1.02 -17.74 10.12
CA PHE A 58 -0.39 -17.37 10.11
C PHE A 58 -1.33 -18.39 10.76
N ASN A 59 -0.98 -19.67 10.89
CA ASN A 59 -1.82 -20.77 11.41
C ASN A 59 -3.11 -21.10 10.63
N SER A 60 -3.88 -20.11 10.17
CA SER A 60 -5.11 -20.30 9.39
C SER A 60 -5.33 -19.13 8.42
N TYR A 61 -6.24 -19.30 7.44
CA TYR A 61 -6.62 -18.22 6.53
C TYR A 61 -7.23 -17.01 7.27
N LEU A 62 -8.08 -17.25 8.28
CA LEU A 62 -8.71 -16.18 9.05
C LEU A 62 -7.67 -15.36 9.81
N SER A 63 -6.74 -16.02 10.50
CA SER A 63 -5.65 -15.34 11.21
C SER A 63 -4.66 -14.68 10.25
N ALA A 64 -4.44 -15.22 9.05
CA ALA A 64 -3.68 -14.54 8.00
C ALA A 64 -4.32 -13.20 7.62
N ASN A 65 -5.62 -13.22 7.31
CA ASN A 65 -6.36 -12.02 6.95
C ASN A 65 -6.39 -11.00 8.08
N ASN A 66 -6.59 -11.43 9.33
CA ASN A 66 -6.56 -10.53 10.48
C ASN A 66 -5.19 -9.86 10.60
N LEU A 67 -4.10 -10.63 10.53
CA LEU A 67 -2.74 -10.11 10.68
C LEU A 67 -2.37 -9.14 9.55
N ILE A 68 -2.68 -9.48 8.30
CA ILE A 68 -2.45 -8.61 7.15
C ILE A 68 -3.31 -7.34 7.24
N SER A 69 -4.59 -7.47 7.62
CA SER A 69 -5.50 -6.33 7.76
C SER A 69 -5.04 -5.37 8.84
N THR A 70 -4.57 -5.89 9.98
CA THR A 70 -3.98 -5.07 11.05
C THR A 70 -2.75 -4.31 10.55
N PHE A 71 -1.87 -4.94 9.78
CA PHE A 71 -0.72 -4.24 9.19
C PHE A 71 -1.15 -3.13 8.24
N VAL A 72 -2.05 -3.42 7.30
CA VAL A 72 -2.53 -2.45 6.31
C VAL A 72 -3.22 -1.27 7.00
N PHE A 73 -4.03 -1.55 8.03
CA PHE A 73 -4.67 -0.52 8.83
C PHE A 73 -3.65 0.37 9.54
N PHE A 74 -2.71 -0.23 10.25
CA PHE A 74 -1.68 0.50 10.97
C PHE A 74 -0.81 1.35 10.03
N TYR A 75 -0.38 0.78 8.90
CA TYR A 75 0.46 1.46 7.91
C TYR A 75 -0.24 2.68 7.30
N ASN A 76 -1.51 2.55 6.92
CA ASN A 76 -2.24 3.58 6.19
C ASN A 76 -2.87 4.65 7.09
N PHE A 77 -3.30 4.29 8.31
CA PHE A 77 -4.15 5.18 9.11
C PHE A 77 -3.55 5.61 10.44
N VAL A 78 -2.56 4.88 10.98
CA VAL A 78 -2.02 5.14 12.32
C VAL A 78 -0.58 5.62 12.27
N ARG A 79 0.28 4.97 11.48
CA ARG A 79 1.72 5.27 11.43
C ARG A 79 1.99 6.53 10.59
N PRO A 80 2.62 7.58 11.17
CA PRO A 80 3.16 8.68 10.38
C PRO A 80 4.44 8.27 9.63
N HIS A 81 4.66 8.80 8.43
CA HIS A 81 5.82 8.47 7.60
C HIS A 81 6.67 9.71 7.35
N SER A 82 7.98 9.60 7.54
CA SER A 82 8.92 10.73 7.32
C SER A 82 8.94 11.19 5.87
N SER A 83 8.85 10.27 4.91
CA SER A 83 8.72 10.58 3.48
C SER A 83 7.44 11.34 3.11
N LEU A 84 6.46 11.38 4.03
CA LEU A 84 5.19 12.08 3.90
C LEU A 84 5.08 13.24 4.89
N ASN A 85 6.21 13.84 5.31
CA ASN A 85 6.25 14.96 6.26
C ASN A 85 5.56 14.65 7.61
N GLY A 86 5.61 13.40 8.05
CA GLY A 86 4.96 12.97 9.30
C GLY A 86 3.46 12.71 9.19
N HIS A 87 2.89 12.70 7.98
CA HIS A 87 1.51 12.30 7.74
C HIS A 87 1.36 10.80 7.49
N THR A 88 0.15 10.29 7.68
CA THR A 88 -0.23 8.94 7.28
C THR A 88 -0.62 8.91 5.79
N PRO A 89 -0.50 7.77 5.08
CA PRO A 89 -0.91 7.64 3.69
C PRO A 89 -2.37 8.05 3.48
N ALA A 90 -3.26 7.70 4.42
CA ALA A 90 -4.67 8.09 4.34
C ALA A 90 -4.85 9.61 4.40
N GLN A 91 -4.09 10.32 5.26
CA GLN A 91 -4.14 11.78 5.32
C GLN A 91 -3.67 12.43 4.02
N VAL A 92 -2.58 11.95 3.43
CA VAL A 92 -2.08 12.43 2.14
C VAL A 92 -3.10 12.14 1.02
N ALA A 93 -3.83 11.03 1.10
CA ALA A 93 -4.92 10.70 0.20
C ALA A 93 -6.21 11.53 0.43
N GLY A 94 -6.19 12.49 1.36
CA GLY A 94 -7.30 13.42 1.62
C GLY A 94 -8.20 13.06 2.80
N LEU A 95 -7.85 12.05 3.61
CA LEU A 95 -8.60 11.73 4.82
C LEU A 95 -8.46 12.87 5.84
N ASN A 96 -9.55 13.61 6.05
CA ASN A 96 -9.63 14.65 7.06
C ASN A 96 -10.67 14.28 8.12
N LEU A 97 -10.21 13.98 9.34
CA LEU A 97 -11.05 13.59 10.47
C LEU A 97 -10.82 14.51 11.66
N SER A 98 -11.91 14.92 12.29
CA SER A 98 -11.87 15.62 13.58
C SER A 98 -11.33 14.72 14.70
N LYS A 99 -10.86 15.30 15.80
CA LYS A 99 -10.37 14.56 16.98
C LYS A 99 -11.40 13.54 17.50
N ASN A 100 -12.69 13.91 17.50
CA ASN A 100 -13.77 13.04 17.94
C ASN A 100 -13.99 11.86 16.98
N GLN A 101 -13.88 12.08 15.67
CA GLN A 101 -13.98 11.01 14.69
C GLN A 101 -12.79 10.05 14.78
N LYS A 102 -11.57 10.56 14.94
CA LYS A 102 -10.38 9.70 15.10
C LYS A 102 -10.51 8.74 16.28
N ARG A 103 -11.05 9.21 17.41
CA ARG A 103 -11.34 8.36 18.59
C ARG A 103 -12.32 7.23 18.29
N LYS A 104 -13.39 7.51 17.53
CA LYS A 104 -14.38 6.49 17.15
C LYS A 104 -13.79 5.37 16.29
N TYR A 105 -12.83 5.70 15.43
CA TYR A 105 -12.19 4.73 14.52
C TYR A 105 -10.89 4.14 15.07
N LEU A 106 -10.58 4.37 16.36
CA LEU A 106 -9.35 3.90 16.99
C LEU A 106 -8.08 4.34 16.24
N LEU A 107 -8.11 5.53 15.65
CA LEU A 107 -7.01 6.13 14.87
C LEU A 107 -6.09 7.01 15.72
N VAL A 108 -6.19 6.89 17.04
CA VAL A 108 -5.39 7.70 17.97
C VAL A 108 -4.15 6.88 18.32
N ALA A 109 -3.01 7.29 17.76
CA ALA A 109 -1.69 6.96 18.29
C ALA A 109 -1.33 7.98 19.38
#